data_AF-A0A0G1MDP3-F1
#
_entry.id   AF-A0A0G1MDP3-F1
#
_cell.length_a   1.000
_cell.length_b   1.000
_cell.length_c   1.000
_cell.angle_alpha   90.00
_cell.angle_beta   90.00
_cell.angle_gamma   90.00
#
_symmetry.space_group_name_H-M   'P 1'
#
loop_
_entity.id
_entity.type
_entity.pdbx_description
1 polymer ?
#
loop_
_entity_poly.entity_id
_entity_poly.type
_entity_poly.pdbx_seq_one_letter_code
_entity_poly.pdbx_strand_id
1 'polypeptide(L)'
;MLKTKAFQDYFPGNRCFGCGPSNPIGHRIKSFWYDELKEITVCIWQPQLWFAAATPDILHGGTSGSLIDCHAIWTAMATRYKRENRAFGSPPYLWWDVTRNFSIDLMKKVPTDQGHLEILAKAVEMDDHKAIVEARIMLHGEEKVFGRVVAVSTKPSQEMMDLLLHPSPWFEKMALTFKILKYLGKSHGIF
;
A
#
# COMPACT_ATOMS: atom_id res chain seq x y z
N MET A 1 -2.48 5.96 -22.82
CA MET A 1 -2.71 5.09 -21.63
C MET A 1 -4.11 5.36 -21.14
N LEU A 2 -5.00 4.36 -21.15
CA LEU A 2 -6.29 4.48 -20.49
C LEU A 2 -6.03 4.87 -19.03
N LYS A 3 -6.60 5.99 -18.58
CA LYS A 3 -6.53 6.47 -17.19
C LYS A 3 -7.33 5.51 -16.30
N THR A 4 -6.83 4.30 -16.08
CA THR A 4 -7.40 3.37 -15.12
C THR A 4 -7.07 3.92 -13.73
N LYS A 5 -8.11 4.09 -12.90
CA LYS A 5 -7.98 4.55 -11.52
C LYS A 5 -7.27 3.46 -10.70
N ALA A 6 -6.24 3.82 -9.91
CA ALA A 6 -5.55 2.86 -9.06
C ALA A 6 -6.49 2.33 -7.97
N PHE A 7 -6.27 1.09 -7.51
CA PHE A 7 -7.13 0.49 -6.47
C PHE A 7 -7.23 1.36 -5.22
N GLN A 8 -6.11 1.97 -4.82
CA GLN A 8 -6.01 2.87 -3.66
C GLN A 8 -6.92 4.10 -3.79
N ASP A 9 -7.11 4.62 -5.01
CA ASP A 9 -7.82 5.88 -5.24
C ASP A 9 -9.33 5.74 -5.07
N TYR A 10 -9.86 4.51 -5.00
CA TYR A 10 -11.26 4.27 -4.61
C TYR A 10 -11.50 4.54 -3.12
N PHE A 11 -10.44 4.61 -2.30
CA PHE A 11 -10.49 4.84 -0.87
C PHE A 11 -9.63 6.06 -0.49
N PRO A 12 -10.04 7.29 -0.89
CA PRO A 12 -9.23 8.49 -0.77
C PRO A 12 -8.87 8.84 0.68
N GLY A 13 -9.67 8.45 1.66
CA GLY A 13 -9.43 8.65 3.09
C GLY A 13 -8.42 7.67 3.71
N ASN A 14 -7.97 6.65 2.97
CA ASN A 14 -6.98 5.69 3.48
C ASN A 14 -5.65 6.38 3.84
N ARG A 15 -5.18 6.12 5.07
CA ARG A 15 -3.95 6.69 5.67
C ARG A 15 -2.82 5.69 5.81
N CYS A 16 -2.97 4.49 5.27
CA CYS A 16 -1.94 3.44 5.29
C CYS A 16 -0.57 4.00 4.90
N PHE A 17 0.48 3.59 5.63
CA PHE A 17 1.85 4.02 5.39
C PHE A 17 2.35 3.66 3.97
N GLY A 18 2.01 2.48 3.45
CA GLY A 18 2.46 2.09 2.11
C GLY A 18 1.62 2.68 0.98
N CYS A 19 0.29 2.69 1.10
CA CYS A 19 -0.60 2.92 -0.04
C CYS A 19 -1.60 4.07 0.13
N GLY A 20 -1.71 4.65 1.32
CA GLY A 20 -2.78 5.60 1.67
C GLY A 20 -2.72 6.90 0.85
N PRO A 21 -3.76 7.26 0.08
CA PRO A 21 -3.79 8.53 -0.63
C PRO A 21 -3.75 9.75 0.31
N SER A 22 -4.29 9.61 1.52
CA SER A 22 -4.31 10.64 2.57
C SER A 22 -3.06 10.66 3.46
N ASN A 23 -2.03 9.87 3.15
CA ASN A 23 -0.75 9.89 3.88
C ASN A 23 0.37 10.46 3.00
N PRO A 24 0.72 11.76 3.14
CA PRO A 24 1.68 12.42 2.26
C PRO A 24 3.13 11.96 2.47
N ILE A 25 3.45 11.38 3.63
CA ILE A 25 4.79 10.91 3.99
C ILE A 25 4.99 9.40 3.78
N GLY A 26 3.92 8.69 3.39
CA GLY A 26 3.96 7.26 3.08
C GLY A 26 4.56 6.96 1.70
N HIS A 27 4.65 5.67 1.33
CA HIS A 27 5.17 5.25 0.03
C HIS A 27 4.24 5.62 -1.15
N ARG A 28 2.94 5.80 -0.88
CA ARG A 28 1.88 6.16 -1.83
C ARG A 28 1.85 5.29 -3.10
N ILE A 29 2.04 3.98 -2.92
CA ILE A 29 2.01 3.02 -4.02
C ILE A 29 0.67 3.07 -4.79
N LYS A 30 0.74 2.77 -6.08
CA LYS A 30 -0.42 2.66 -6.98
C LYS A 30 -0.44 1.30 -7.63
N SER A 31 -1.51 0.55 -7.37
CA SER A 31 -1.70 -0.81 -7.88
C SER A 31 -2.73 -0.80 -9.00
N PHE A 32 -2.44 -1.58 -10.05
CA PHE A 32 -3.30 -1.76 -11.21
C PHE A 32 -3.31 -3.24 -11.62
N TRP A 33 -4.32 -3.66 -12.37
CA TRP A 33 -4.20 -4.91 -13.14
C TRP A 33 -3.10 -4.74 -14.20
N TYR A 34 -2.21 -5.71 -14.29
CA TYR A 34 -1.11 -5.72 -15.27
C TYR A 34 -1.58 -6.18 -16.65
N ASP A 35 -2.47 -7.18 -16.68
CA ASP A 35 -2.95 -7.83 -17.89
C ASP A 35 -4.47 -7.71 -18.05
N GLU A 36 -4.95 -7.98 -19.28
CA GLU A 36 -6.39 -7.99 -19.59
C GLU A 36 -7.12 -9.17 -18.91
N LEU A 37 -6.39 -10.26 -18.67
CA LEU A 37 -6.90 -11.45 -17.98
C LEU A 37 -7.16 -11.17 -16.49
N LYS A 38 -6.66 -10.05 -15.96
CA LYS A 38 -6.70 -9.62 -14.56
C LYS A 38 -6.22 -10.72 -13.62
N GLU A 39 -5.08 -11.32 -13.92
CA GLU A 39 -4.45 -12.33 -13.04
C GLU A 39 -3.32 -11.75 -12.21
N ILE A 40 -2.51 -10.88 -12.82
CA ILE A 40 -1.38 -10.23 -12.18
C ILE A 40 -1.73 -8.76 -11.96
N THR A 41 -1.33 -8.23 -10.81
CA THR A 41 -1.33 -6.79 -10.56
C THR A 41 0.09 -6.27 -10.56
N VAL A 42 0.23 -4.98 -10.89
CA VAL A 42 1.50 -4.28 -10.94
C VAL A 42 1.42 -2.99 -10.13
N CYS A 43 2.53 -2.66 -9.47
CA CYS A 43 2.83 -1.34 -8.96
C CYS A 43 4.22 -0.91 -9.44
N ILE A 44 4.27 0.24 -10.11
CA ILE A 44 5.53 0.90 -10.48
C ILE A 44 5.84 1.94 -9.42
N TRP A 45 7.00 1.84 -8.79
CA TRP A 45 7.37 2.70 -7.68
C TRP A 45 8.83 3.16 -7.78
N GLN A 46 9.07 4.45 -7.55
CA GLN A 46 10.42 5.03 -7.52
C GLN A 46 10.90 5.16 -6.07
N PRO A 47 11.97 4.44 -5.68
CA PRO A 47 12.64 4.68 -4.41
C PRO A 47 13.07 6.13 -4.24
N GLN A 48 12.98 6.61 -3.00
CA GLN A 48 13.49 7.90 -2.57
C GLN A 48 14.67 7.68 -1.62
N LEU A 49 15.60 8.63 -1.57
CA LEU A 49 16.85 8.49 -0.80
C LEU A 49 16.62 8.25 0.71
N TRP A 50 15.52 8.76 1.27
CA TRP A 50 15.20 8.57 2.69
C TRP A 50 14.65 7.16 3.03
N PHE A 51 14.44 6.29 2.03
CA PHE A 51 14.13 4.87 2.24
C PHE A 51 15.38 3.98 2.24
N ALA A 52 16.56 4.60 2.27
CA ALA A 52 17.83 3.91 2.34
C ALA A 52 17.98 3.06 3.61
N ALA A 53 18.75 1.99 3.49
CA ALA A 53 19.20 1.14 4.58
C ALA A 53 20.39 1.80 5.30
N ALA A 54 21.55 1.14 5.29
CA ALA A 54 22.79 1.69 5.84
C ALA A 54 23.44 2.73 4.92
N THR A 55 23.31 2.57 3.62
CA THR A 55 23.89 3.47 2.61
C THR A 55 22.79 4.00 1.69
N PRO A 56 22.91 5.25 1.19
CA PRO A 56 21.85 5.90 0.40
C PRO A 56 21.39 5.13 -0.85
N ASP A 57 22.29 4.31 -1.40
CA ASP A 57 22.12 3.54 -2.63
C ASP A 57 21.35 2.23 -2.42
N ILE A 58 21.13 1.77 -1.19
CA ILE A 58 20.47 0.47 -0.93
C ILE A 58 19.13 0.68 -0.22
N LEU A 59 18.05 0.12 -0.76
CA LEU A 59 16.72 0.20 -0.15
C LEU A 59 16.66 -0.60 1.16
N HIS A 60 16.02 -0.02 2.18
CA HIS A 60 15.78 -0.69 3.45
C HIS A 60 14.90 -1.93 3.28
N GLY A 61 15.31 -3.06 3.87
CA GLY A 61 14.58 -4.33 3.75
C GLY A 61 13.14 -4.26 4.28
N GLY A 62 12.91 -3.49 5.34
CA GLY A 62 11.56 -3.23 5.85
C GLY A 62 10.69 -2.39 4.90
N THR A 63 11.30 -1.54 4.07
CA THR A 63 10.59 -0.83 3.00
C THR A 63 10.18 -1.80 1.90
N SER A 64 11.08 -2.68 1.46
CA SER A 64 10.73 -3.77 0.53
C SER A 64 9.58 -4.63 1.05
N GLY A 65 9.62 -4.99 2.34
CA GLY A 65 8.53 -5.70 2.99
C GLY A 65 7.20 -4.94 3.00
N SER A 66 7.24 -3.64 3.32
CA SER A 66 6.04 -2.78 3.34
C SER A 66 5.42 -2.61 1.95
N LEU A 67 6.25 -2.52 0.90
CA LEU A 67 5.79 -2.45 -0.49
C LEU A 67 5.09 -3.75 -0.91
N ILE A 68 5.70 -4.91 -0.61
CA ILE A 68 5.13 -6.23 -0.87
C ILE A 68 3.80 -6.41 -0.14
N ASP A 69 3.77 -6.15 1.16
CA ASP A 69 2.59 -6.31 2.00
C ASP A 69 1.42 -5.47 1.48
N CYS A 70 1.65 -4.16 1.30
CA CYS A 70 0.61 -3.27 0.82
C CYS A 70 0.11 -3.66 -0.57
N HIS A 71 1.01 -3.97 -1.52
CA HIS A 71 0.60 -4.34 -2.87
C HIS A 71 -0.16 -5.67 -2.90
N ALA A 72 0.26 -6.66 -2.09
CA ALA A 72 -0.38 -7.95 -1.99
C ALA A 72 -1.81 -7.87 -1.43
N ILE A 73 -2.05 -7.02 -0.42
CA ILE A 73 -3.40 -6.80 0.12
C ILE A 73 -4.34 -6.23 -0.95
N TRP A 74 -3.88 -5.26 -1.74
CA TRP A 74 -4.67 -4.76 -2.87
C TRP A 74 -4.92 -5.82 -3.94
N THR A 75 -3.96 -6.74 -4.15
CA THR A 75 -4.11 -7.86 -5.08
C THR A 75 -5.17 -8.84 -4.61
N ALA A 76 -5.17 -9.18 -3.32
CA ALA A 76 -6.19 -10.04 -2.70
C ALA A 76 -7.58 -9.40 -2.87
N MET A 77 -7.74 -8.14 -2.47
CA MET A 77 -9.00 -7.42 -2.64
C MET A 77 -9.46 -7.41 -4.10
N ALA A 78 -8.56 -7.07 -5.03
CA ALA A 78 -8.91 -6.96 -6.44
C ALA A 78 -9.32 -8.31 -7.03
N THR A 79 -8.60 -9.37 -6.68
CA THR A 79 -8.93 -10.74 -7.08
C THR A 79 -10.28 -11.17 -6.54
N ARG A 80 -10.65 -10.78 -5.31
CA ARG A 80 -11.98 -11.05 -4.74
C ARG A 80 -13.09 -10.36 -5.55
N TYR A 81 -12.96 -9.06 -5.82
CA TYR A 81 -13.91 -8.35 -6.70
C TYR A 81 -14.08 -9.06 -8.05
N LYS A 82 -12.97 -9.50 -8.66
CA LYS A 82 -12.99 -10.26 -9.92
C LYS A 82 -13.76 -11.58 -9.78
N ARG A 83 -13.52 -12.37 -8.72
CA ARG A 83 -14.21 -13.64 -8.48
C ARG A 83 -15.71 -13.48 -8.25
N GLU A 84 -16.11 -12.38 -7.62
CA GLU A 84 -17.52 -12.02 -7.46
C GLU A 84 -18.14 -11.41 -8.74
N ASN A 85 -17.37 -11.32 -9.83
CA ASN A 85 -17.74 -10.68 -11.09
C ASN A 85 -18.18 -9.21 -10.93
N ARG A 86 -17.47 -8.48 -10.05
CA ARG A 86 -17.75 -7.09 -9.69
C ARG A 86 -16.63 -6.17 -10.15
N ALA A 87 -17.00 -4.96 -10.53
CA ALA A 87 -16.02 -3.90 -10.76
C ALA A 87 -15.33 -3.52 -9.45
N PHE A 88 -14.02 -3.29 -9.48
CA PHE A 88 -13.28 -2.88 -8.29
C PHE A 88 -13.83 -1.56 -7.74
N GLY A 89 -14.08 -1.51 -6.43
CA GLY A 89 -14.64 -0.33 -5.76
C GLY A 89 -16.12 -0.09 -6.05
N SER A 90 -16.85 -1.10 -6.56
CA SER A 90 -18.32 -1.06 -6.62
C SER A 90 -18.92 -1.35 -5.24
N PRO A 91 -20.04 -0.68 -4.84
CA PRO A 91 -20.80 -1.07 -3.65
C PRO A 91 -21.40 -2.49 -3.78
N PRO A 92 -21.60 -3.23 -2.67
CA PRO A 92 -21.12 -2.94 -1.31
C PRO A 92 -19.59 -3.03 -1.22
N TYR A 93 -18.92 -1.99 -0.75
CA TYR A 93 -17.45 -1.95 -0.75
C TYR A 93 -16.87 -3.10 0.08
N LEU A 94 -16.02 -3.90 -0.55
CA LEU A 94 -15.17 -4.86 0.12
C LEU A 94 -13.95 -4.08 0.67
N TRP A 95 -13.82 -4.05 1.98
CA TRP A 95 -12.56 -3.77 2.67
C TRP A 95 -12.21 -4.99 3.50
N TRP A 96 -11.63 -5.98 2.84
CA TRP A 96 -11.76 -7.38 3.24
C TRP A 96 -10.41 -8.07 3.46
N ASP A 97 -9.33 -7.34 3.75
CA ASP A 97 -8.03 -7.98 3.88
C ASP A 97 -7.16 -7.29 4.92
N VAL A 98 -6.84 -8.03 5.99
CA VAL A 98 -5.73 -7.71 6.89
C VAL A 98 -4.65 -8.77 6.72
N THR A 99 -3.40 -8.36 6.85
CA THR A 99 -2.27 -9.29 6.79
C THR A 99 -2.25 -10.15 8.05
N ARG A 100 -2.45 -11.46 7.89
CA ARG A 100 -2.29 -12.43 8.98
C ARG A 100 -0.83 -12.84 9.15
N ASN A 101 -0.14 -13.03 8.04
CA ASN A 101 1.26 -13.38 7.99
C ASN A 101 1.85 -12.87 6.68
N PHE A 102 3.11 -12.48 6.70
CA PHE A 102 3.88 -12.34 5.48
C PHE A 102 5.32 -12.77 5.72
N SER A 103 5.95 -13.28 4.67
CA SER A 103 7.37 -13.61 4.63
C SER A 103 7.98 -12.96 3.40
N ILE A 104 9.23 -12.52 3.53
CA ILE A 104 9.99 -11.97 2.41
C ILE A 104 11.38 -12.59 2.36
N ASP A 105 11.84 -12.84 1.14
CA ASP A 105 13.17 -13.29 0.82
C ASP A 105 13.90 -12.17 0.09
N LEU A 106 14.84 -11.54 0.78
CA LEU A 106 15.70 -10.48 0.23
C LEU A 106 16.88 -11.13 -0.51
N MET A 107 16.61 -11.66 -1.70
CA MET A 107 17.59 -12.43 -2.47
C MET A 107 18.75 -11.57 -2.96
N LYS A 108 18.48 -10.32 -3.36
CA LYS A 108 19.48 -9.39 -3.88
C LYS A 108 19.23 -8.00 -3.32
N LYS A 109 20.31 -7.21 -3.26
CA LYS A 109 20.21 -5.78 -2.91
C LYS A 109 19.34 -5.06 -3.93
N VAL A 110 18.55 -4.10 -3.45
CA VAL A 110 17.69 -3.24 -4.27
C VAL A 110 18.30 -1.85 -4.32
N PRO A 111 18.92 -1.45 -5.44
CA PRO A 111 19.44 -0.11 -5.61
C PRO A 111 18.31 0.93 -5.59
N THR A 112 18.53 2.09 -4.96
CA THR A 112 17.55 3.19 -4.91
C THR A 112 17.70 4.17 -6.08
N ASP A 113 18.84 4.16 -6.76
CA ASP A 113 19.25 5.13 -7.77
C ASP A 113 19.24 4.59 -9.21
N GLN A 114 18.92 3.31 -9.39
CA GLN A 114 18.94 2.63 -10.71
C GLN A 114 17.57 2.59 -11.41
N GLY A 115 16.61 3.43 -11.00
CA GLY A 115 15.31 3.58 -11.67
C GLY A 115 14.13 3.03 -10.89
N HIS A 116 13.06 2.68 -11.61
CA HIS A 116 11.79 2.26 -11.04
C HIS A 116 11.79 0.78 -10.67
N LEU A 117 11.15 0.45 -9.56
CA LEU A 117 10.85 -0.92 -9.16
C LEU A 117 9.49 -1.32 -9.71
N GLU A 118 9.42 -2.52 -10.28
CA GLU A 118 8.16 -3.15 -10.67
C GLU A 118 7.80 -4.18 -9.63
N ILE A 119 6.71 -3.94 -8.91
CA ILE A 119 6.20 -4.85 -7.90
C ILE A 119 5.05 -5.59 -8.57
N LEU A 120 5.21 -6.89 -8.79
CA LEU A 120 4.21 -7.76 -9.40
C LEU A 120 3.61 -8.65 -8.33
N ALA A 121 2.30 -8.86 -8.35
CA ALA A 121 1.64 -9.77 -7.42
C ALA A 121 0.51 -10.57 -8.05
N LYS A 122 0.36 -11.81 -7.59
CA LYS A 122 -0.70 -12.75 -8.01
C LYS A 122 -1.23 -13.52 -6.81
N ALA A 123 -2.56 -13.61 -6.71
CA ALA A 123 -3.20 -14.52 -5.76
C ALA A 123 -3.06 -15.96 -6.27
N VAL A 124 -2.33 -16.80 -5.52
CA VAL A 124 -2.08 -18.21 -5.89
C VAL A 124 -3.10 -19.15 -5.27
N GLU A 125 -3.62 -18.80 -4.10
CA GLU A 125 -4.73 -19.48 -3.44
C GLU A 125 -5.70 -18.44 -2.90
N MET A 126 -6.99 -18.74 -2.95
CA MET A 126 -8.00 -17.91 -2.29
C MET A 126 -9.27 -18.72 -2.05
N ASP A 127 -9.87 -18.52 -0.89
CA ASP A 127 -11.19 -18.99 -0.50
C ASP A 127 -12.07 -17.78 -0.07
N ASP A 128 -13.09 -18.02 0.74
CA ASP A 128 -13.99 -16.96 1.24
C ASP A 128 -13.43 -16.11 2.38
N HIS A 129 -12.42 -16.61 3.09
CA HIS A 129 -11.88 -15.99 4.30
C HIS A 129 -10.38 -15.72 4.23
N LYS A 130 -9.66 -16.28 3.26
CA LYS A 130 -8.21 -16.22 3.17
C LYS A 130 -7.78 -16.15 1.71
N ALA A 131 -6.71 -15.40 1.46
CA ALA A 131 -5.95 -15.45 0.24
C ALA A 131 -4.46 -15.61 0.53
N ILE A 132 -3.77 -16.38 -0.31
CA ILE A 132 -2.30 -16.42 -0.37
C ILE A 132 -1.90 -15.69 -1.65
N VAL A 133 -1.12 -14.63 -1.48
CA VAL A 133 -0.63 -13.79 -2.56
C VAL A 133 0.88 -13.89 -2.60
N GLU A 134 1.41 -14.17 -3.78
CA GLU A 134 2.85 -14.07 -4.04
C GLU A 134 3.13 -12.74 -4.71
N ALA A 135 4.19 -12.07 -4.27
CA ALA A 135 4.62 -10.79 -4.80
C ALA A 135 6.14 -10.78 -5.02
N ARG A 136 6.57 -10.05 -6.04
CA ARG A 136 7.98 -9.94 -6.46
C ARG A 136 8.32 -8.49 -6.71
N ILE A 137 9.50 -8.07 -6.27
CA ILE A 137 10.10 -6.80 -6.64
C ILE A 137 11.13 -7.06 -7.73
N MET A 138 10.88 -6.50 -8.90
CA MET A 138 11.74 -6.58 -10.09
C MET A 138 12.45 -5.25 -10.31
N LEU A 139 13.69 -5.32 -10.78
CA LEU A 139 14.43 -4.17 -11.31
C LEU A 139 15.16 -4.61 -12.58
N HIS A 140 14.93 -3.93 -13.70
CA HIS A 140 15.50 -4.28 -15.01
C HIS A 140 15.26 -5.75 -15.42
N GLY A 141 14.06 -6.27 -15.13
CA GLY A 141 13.71 -7.67 -15.41
C GLY A 141 14.32 -8.71 -14.45
N GLU A 142 15.10 -8.28 -13.47
CA GLU A 142 15.72 -9.16 -12.48
C GLU A 142 14.97 -9.15 -11.16
N GLU A 143 14.63 -10.33 -10.65
CA GLU A 143 13.98 -10.49 -9.35
C GLU A 143 14.95 -10.18 -8.21
N LYS A 144 14.57 -9.24 -7.34
CA LYS A 144 15.38 -8.81 -6.19
C LYS A 144 14.81 -9.31 -4.87
N VAL A 145 13.49 -9.28 -4.73
CA VAL A 145 12.78 -9.69 -3.52
C VAL A 145 11.60 -10.52 -3.91
N PHE A 146 11.41 -11.64 -3.21
CA PHE A 146 10.21 -12.46 -3.27
C PHE A 146 9.45 -12.32 -1.95
N GLY A 147 8.13 -12.40 -1.98
CA GLY A 147 7.33 -12.43 -0.77
C GLY A 147 6.05 -13.21 -0.93
N ARG A 148 5.61 -13.79 0.18
CA ARG A 148 4.32 -14.48 0.30
C ARG A 148 3.54 -13.84 1.42
N VAL A 149 2.31 -13.43 1.12
CA VAL A 149 1.42 -12.73 2.03
C VAL A 149 0.14 -13.55 2.19
N VAL A 150 -0.23 -13.80 3.44
CA VAL A 150 -1.52 -14.40 3.80
C VAL A 150 -2.45 -13.28 4.24
N ALA A 151 -3.38 -12.95 3.36
CA ALA A 151 -4.47 -12.02 3.64
C ALA A 151 -5.65 -12.79 4.21
N VAL A 152 -6.34 -12.21 5.21
CA VAL A 152 -7.57 -12.78 5.76
C VAL A 152 -8.68 -11.75 5.79
N SER A 153 -9.90 -12.25 5.56
CA SER A 153 -11.10 -11.46 5.55
C SER A 153 -11.54 -11.03 6.93
N THR A 154 -11.77 -9.72 7.05
CA THR A 154 -12.46 -9.12 8.18
C THR A 154 -13.58 -8.23 7.65
N LYS A 155 -14.71 -8.24 8.36
CA LYS A 155 -15.82 -7.34 8.04
C LYS A 155 -15.51 -5.95 8.60
N PRO A 156 -15.38 -4.91 7.77
CA PRO A 156 -15.13 -3.56 8.25
C PRO A 156 -16.38 -3.03 8.97
N SER A 157 -16.19 -2.17 9.98
CA SER A 157 -17.30 -1.41 10.56
C SER A 157 -17.75 -0.32 9.59
N GLN A 158 -19.00 0.14 9.73
CA GLN A 158 -19.51 1.25 8.91
C GLN A 158 -18.67 2.52 9.11
N GLU A 159 -18.30 2.83 10.36
CA GLU A 159 -17.45 3.98 10.69
C GLU A 159 -16.09 3.93 9.98
N MET A 160 -15.48 2.73 9.92
CA MET A 160 -14.22 2.53 9.19
C MET A 160 -14.41 2.80 7.70
N MET A 161 -15.49 2.31 7.10
CA MET A 161 -15.79 2.54 5.69
C MET A 161 -15.99 4.03 5.39
N ASP A 162 -16.72 4.73 6.26
CA ASP A 162 -16.96 6.16 6.11
C ASP A 162 -15.63 6.95 6.14
N LEU A 163 -14.70 6.61 7.03
CA LEU A 163 -13.37 7.23 7.09
C LEU A 163 -12.52 6.97 5.85
N LEU A 164 -12.65 5.78 5.24
CA LEU A 164 -11.88 5.39 4.06
C LEU A 164 -12.42 6.04 2.78
N LEU A 165 -13.73 6.21 2.67
CA LEU A 165 -14.39 6.79 1.51
C LEU A 165 -14.42 8.33 1.56
N HIS A 166 -14.50 8.90 2.77
CA HIS A 166 -14.62 10.33 2.98
C HIS A 166 -13.41 10.84 3.77
N PRO A 167 -12.41 11.44 3.11
CA PRO A 167 -11.23 11.96 3.78
C PRO A 167 -11.65 13.03 4.80
N SER A 168 -11.50 12.72 6.08
CA SER A 168 -11.73 13.68 7.15
C SER A 168 -10.59 14.70 7.20
N PRO A 169 -10.85 16.02 7.38
CA PRO A 169 -9.83 17.06 7.55
C PRO A 169 -9.05 16.96 8.88
N TRP A 170 -8.92 15.76 9.46
CA TRP A 170 -8.26 15.54 10.74
C TRP A 170 -6.79 16.00 10.77
N PHE A 171 -6.06 15.89 9.65
CA PHE A 171 -4.71 16.48 9.55
C PHE A 171 -4.73 18.01 9.66
N GLU A 172 -5.75 18.67 9.09
CA GLU A 172 -5.94 20.11 9.26
C GLU A 172 -6.28 20.45 10.71
N LYS A 173 -7.15 19.65 11.36
CA LYS A 173 -7.47 19.80 12.78
C LYS A 173 -6.25 19.59 13.69
N MET A 174 -5.42 18.56 13.45
CA MET A 174 -4.19 18.35 14.22
C MET A 174 -3.14 19.44 13.95
N ALA A 175 -2.94 19.86 12.71
CA ALA A 175 -2.03 20.95 12.37
C ALA A 175 -2.46 22.26 13.03
N LEU A 176 -3.78 22.50 13.14
CA LEU A 176 -4.34 23.60 13.92
C LEU A 176 -4.03 23.45 15.41
N THR A 177 -4.24 22.26 15.99
CA THR A 177 -3.93 21.97 17.40
C THR A 177 -2.43 22.14 17.70
N PHE A 178 -1.53 21.66 16.84
CA PHE A 178 -0.08 21.87 17.00
C PHE A 178 0.33 23.33 16.79
N LYS A 179 -0.31 24.07 15.87
CA LYS A 179 -0.12 25.53 15.74
C LYS A 179 -0.57 26.27 17.00
N ILE A 180 -1.73 25.90 17.55
CA ILE A 180 -2.28 26.47 18.80
C ILE A 180 -1.34 26.15 19.97
N LEU A 181 -0.89 24.89 20.12
CA LEU A 181 0.06 24.49 21.16
C LEU A 181 1.43 25.17 21.01
N LYS A 182 1.91 25.41 19.79
CA LYS A 182 3.14 26.18 19.53
C LYS A 182 2.97 27.68 19.81
N TYR A 183 1.77 28.23 19.64
CA TYR A 183 1.43 29.59 20.03
C TYR A 183 1.31 29.73 21.56
N LEU A 184 0.69 28.74 22.22
CA LEU A 184 0.53 28.70 23.68
C LEU A 184 1.84 28.31 24.41
N GLY A 185 2.74 27.57 23.77
CA GLY A 185 4.05 27.19 24.29
C GLY A 185 5.14 28.25 24.16
N LYS A 186 4.85 29.40 23.53
CA LYS A 186 5.78 30.55 23.44
C LYS A 186 5.64 31.54 24.60
N SER A 187 4.79 31.28 25.60
CA SER A 187 4.59 32.18 26.74
C SER A 187 5.21 31.71 28.06
N HIS A 188 6.06 30.68 28.07
CA HIS A 188 6.82 30.31 29.27
C HIS A 188 8.28 30.03 28.91
N GLY A 189 9.06 31.11 28.80
CA GLY A 189 10.48 31.03 29.05
C GLY A 189 10.71 31.02 30.55
N ILE A 190 11.28 29.94 31.08
CA ILE A 190 12.02 29.89 32.35
C ILE A 190 13.08 28.78 32.17
N PHE A 191 14.35 29.19 32.21
CA PHE A 191 15.61 28.45 32.42
C PHE A 191 15.72 26.98 32.01
#